data_AF-A0A444J234-F1
#
_entry.id   AF-A0A444J234-F1
#
_cell.length_a   1.000
_cell.length_b   1.000
_cell.length_c   1.000
_cell.angle_alpha   90.00
_cell.angle_beta   90.00
_cell.angle_gamma   90.00
#
_symmetry.space_group_name_H-M   'P 1'
#
loop_
_entity.id
_entity.type
_entity.pdbx_description
1 polymer ?
#
loop_
_entity_poly.entity_id
_entity_poly.type
_entity_poly.pdbx_seq_one_letter_code
_entity_poly.pdbx_strand_id
1 'polypeptide(L)' 'MTFHCKNYDIENSKCKRLSGECVPARKGCVLEGRIAVSEELAEKIQRIDEETLQGSRKKSNK' A
#
# COMPACT_ATOMS: atom_id res chain seq x y z
N MET A 1 3.93 4.04 19.71
CA MET A 1 4.19 2.69 19.18
C MET A 1 4.70 2.83 17.76
N THR A 2 5.95 2.48 17.48
CA THR A 2 6.50 2.48 16.12
C THR A 2 6.06 1.21 15.41
N PHE A 3 5.30 1.38 14.35
CA PHE A 3 4.75 0.28 13.58
C PHE A 3 5.80 -0.27 12.60
N HIS A 4 6.44 -1.40 12.95
CA HIS A 4 7.42 -2.05 12.08
C HIS A 4 6.73 -2.92 11.03
N CYS A 5 6.68 -2.44 9.79
CA CYS A 5 6.29 -3.25 8.64
C CYS A 5 7.49 -4.02 8.11
N LYS A 6 7.46 -5.36 8.18
CA LYS A 6 8.53 -6.25 7.66
C LYS A 6 8.81 -6.05 6.17
N ASN A 7 7.82 -5.56 5.42
CA ASN A 7 7.93 -5.31 3.98
C ASN A 7 8.26 -3.85 3.67
N TYR A 8 8.41 -2.98 4.67
CA TYR A 8 8.77 -1.58 4.45
C TYR A 8 10.27 -1.48 4.17
N ASP A 9 10.57 -0.97 2.99
CA ASP A 9 11.90 -0.59 2.58
C ASP A 9 12.16 0.84 3.05
N ILE A 10 13.00 0.99 4.06
CA ILE A 10 13.34 2.29 4.64
C ILE A 10 14.10 3.14 3.63
N GLU A 11 14.96 2.52 2.82
CA GLU A 11 15.81 3.21 1.84
C GLU A 11 14.99 3.90 0.74
N ASN A 12 13.97 3.23 0.23
CA ASN A 12 13.10 3.75 -0.84
C ASN A 12 11.76 4.29 -0.32
N SER A 13 11.53 4.24 0.99
CA SER A 13 10.26 4.59 1.64
C SER A 13 9.04 3.93 0.99
N LYS A 14 9.17 2.66 0.60
CA LYS A 14 8.17 1.89 -0.16
C LYS A 14 7.92 0.52 0.45
N CYS A 15 6.75 -0.05 0.17
CA CYS A 15 6.48 -1.44 0.53
C CYS A 15 7.00 -2.39 -0.57
N LYS A 16 7.95 -3.27 -0.24
CA LYS A 16 8.49 -4.30 -1.15
C LYS A 16 7.42 -5.25 -1.68
N ARG A 17 6.37 -5.48 -0.89
CA ARG A 17 5.27 -6.39 -1.24
C ARG A 17 4.26 -5.74 -2.19
N LEU A 18 4.09 -4.42 -2.11
CA LEU A 18 3.13 -3.67 -2.93
C LEU A 18 3.81 -2.93 -4.09
N SER A 19 5.15 -2.95 -4.14
CA SER A 19 5.97 -2.19 -5.10
C SER A 19 5.55 -0.70 -5.18
N GLY A 20 5.11 -0.13 -4.05
CA GLY A 20 4.45 1.17 -4.00
C GLY A 20 4.33 1.74 -2.58
N GLU A 21 3.43 2.72 -2.40
CA GLU A 21 3.22 3.38 -1.10
C GLU A 21 2.81 2.38 -0.01
N CYS A 22 3.49 2.46 1.15
CA CYS A 22 3.26 1.58 2.29
C CYS A 22 2.15 2.15 3.19
N VAL A 23 0.90 1.90 2.85
CA VAL A 23 -0.26 2.40 3.61
C VAL A 23 -0.77 1.34 4.59
N PRO A 24 -0.99 1.66 5.88
CA PRO A 24 -1.62 0.74 6.83
C PRO A 24 -3.02 0.34 6.37
N ALA A 25 -3.45 -0.89 6.70
CA ALA A 25 -4.73 -1.49 6.33
C ALA A 25 -5.00 -1.68 4.82
N ARG A 26 -4.11 -1.22 3.94
CA ARG A 26 -4.15 -1.59 2.52
C ARG A 26 -4.00 -3.09 2.35
N LYS A 27 -4.72 -3.64 1.36
CA LYS A 27 -4.61 -5.04 0.97
C LYS A 27 -3.14 -5.42 0.68
N GLY A 28 -2.62 -6.45 1.35
CA GLY A 28 -1.23 -6.87 1.28
C GLY A 28 -0.27 -6.16 2.26
N CYS A 29 -0.77 -5.32 3.17
CA CYS A 29 -0.02 -4.65 4.23
C CYS A 29 -0.29 -5.26 5.62
N VAL A 30 0.58 -4.96 6.58
CA VAL A 30 0.64 -5.60 7.93
C VAL A 30 -0.53 -5.27 8.86
N LEU A 31 -1.42 -4.33 8.51
CA LEU A 31 -2.66 -4.03 9.24
C LEU A 31 -3.96 -4.34 8.47
N GLU A 32 -3.88 -5.06 7.36
CA GLU A 32 -5.09 -5.49 6.64
C GLU A 32 -6.06 -6.22 7.58
N GLY A 33 -7.26 -5.67 7.77
CA GLY A 33 -8.30 -6.24 8.64
C GLY A 33 -8.01 -6.23 10.15
N ARG A 34 -6.91 -5.60 10.59
CA ARG A 34 -6.50 -5.57 12.02
C ARG A 34 -6.77 -4.26 12.72
N ILE A 35 -7.10 -3.21 11.97
CA ILE A 35 -7.45 -1.90 12.51
C ILE A 35 -8.73 -1.39 11.86
N ALA A 36 -9.53 -0.64 12.62
CA ALA A 36 -10.51 0.24 12.03
C ALA A 36 -9.77 1.40 11.35
N VAL A 37 -10.05 1.62 10.08
CA VAL A 37 -9.58 2.81 9.36
C VAL A 37 -10.69 3.84 9.32
N SER A 38 -10.32 5.11 9.44
CA SER A 38 -11.23 6.21 9.15
C SER A 38 -11.64 6.19 7.68
N GLU A 39 -12.81 6.75 7.37
CA GLU A 39 -13.34 6.81 6.00
C GLU A 39 -12.35 7.48 5.02
N GLU A 40 -11.71 8.57 5.45
CA GLU A 40 -10.65 9.27 4.69
C GLU A 40 -9.48 8.35 4.33
N LEU A 41 -9.03 7.51 5.28
CA LEU A 41 -7.93 6.58 5.04
C LEU A 41 -8.36 5.45 4.11
N ALA A 42 -9.60 4.97 4.23
CA ALA A 42 -10.16 3.97 3.33
C ALA A 42 -10.26 4.48 1.88
N GLU A 43 -10.69 5.73 1.68
CA GLU A 43 -10.69 6.39 0.37
C GLU A 43 -9.28 6.52 -0.20
N LYS A 44 -8.31 6.95 0.62
CA LYS A 44 -6.91 7.06 0.17
C LYS A 44 -6.36 5.71 -0.27
N ILE A 45 -6.63 4.65 0.48
CA ILE A 45 -6.24 3.28 0.14
C ILE A 45 -6.84 2.85 -1.20
N GLN A 46 -8.13 3.11 -1.43
CA GLN A 46 -8.79 2.78 -2.69
C GLN A 46 -8.14 3.50 -3.87
N ARG A 47 -7.91 4.81 -3.79
CA ARG A 47 -7.28 5.58 -4.87
C ARG A 47 -5.90 5.05 -5.23
N ILE A 48 -5.07 4.76 -4.23
CA ILE A 48 -3.73 4.19 -4.43
C ILE A 48 -3.82 2.81 -5.07
N ASP A 49 -4.80 2.00 -4.68
CA ASP A 49 -5.00 0.67 -5.26
C ASP A 49 -5.40 0.74 -6.73
N GLU A 50 -6.36 1.62 -7.07
CA GLU A 50 -6.76 1.88 -8.45
C GLU A 50 -5.61 2.39 -9.31
N GLU A 51 -4.82 3.35 -8.81
CA GLU A 51 -3.63 3.86 -9.52
C GLU A 51 -2.57 2.78 -9.71
N THR A 52 -2.36 1.92 -8.71
CA THR A 52 -1.40 0.80 -8.81
C THR A 52 -1.88 -0.22 -9.86
N LEU A 53 -3.18 -0.55 -9.88
CA LEU A 53 -3.77 -1.47 -10.84
C LEU A 53 -3.69 -0.92 -12.28
N GLN A 54 -3.95 0.38 -12.47
CA GLN A 54 -3.84 1.02 -13.78
C GLN A 54 -2.40 1.17 -14.25
N GLY A 55 -1.46 1.51 -13.35
CA GLY A 55 -0.04 1.62 -13.67
C GLY A 55 0.60 0.28 -14.04
N SER A 56 0.16 -0.82 -13.41
CA SER A 56 0.65 -2.17 -13.70
C SER A 56 0.29 -2.65 -15.10
N ARG A 57 -0.85 -2.21 -15.66
CA ARG A 57 -1.24 -2.53 -17.05
C ARG A 57 -0.34 -1.86 -18.09
N LYS A 58 0.26 -0.71 -17.80
CA LYS A 58 1.15 0.00 -18.73
C LYS A 58 2.57 -0.58 -18.77
N LYS A 59 2.98 -1.38 -17.77
CA LYS A 59 4.33 -1.96 -17.70
C LYS A 59 4.51 -3.29 -18.42
N SER A 60 3.43 -3.90 -18.93
CA SER A 60 3.48 -5.20 -19.64
C SER A 60 3.64 -5.09 -21.16
N ASN A 61 3.89 -3.88 -21.69
CA ASN A 61 4.05 -3.65 -23.13
C ASN A 61 5.35 -2.88 -23.43
N LYS A 62 6.49 -3.40 -22.98
CA LYS A 62 7.81 -3.02 -23.50
C LYS A 62 8.70 -4.26 -23.62
#